data_AF-A0A1I2NQ98-F1
#
_entry.id   AF-A0A1I2NQ98-F1
#
_cell.length_a   1.000
_cell.length_b   1.000
_cell.length_c   1.000
_cell.angle_alpha   90.00
_cell.angle_beta   90.00
_cell.angle_gamma   90.00
#
_symmetry.space_group_name_H-M   'P 1'
#
loop_
_entity.id
_entity.type
_entity.pdbx_description
1 polymer ?
#
loop_
_entity_poly.entity_id
_entity_poly.type
_entity_poly.pdbx_seq_one_letter_code
_entity_poly.pdbx_strand_id
1 'polypeptide(L)'
;MRKQIGLGLALLWTLLSSAPATATGWNKAESNNFVIYSDGPAATLKEFAETLERFDTLLRALLNTPQEDHPSRLTVYLLDTSSDIGTLVGNQSVAGFYHPDIAGSYVVASRLQTSRYEAGGLPVLFHEYGHHFMFRHFEDIAPLWYQEGFAEFVSTVDFTRDGIWTIGKVDDIRAYDVMHGNISIEELLGLIDEKPSTDDVSMIYARGWLLVHMLNFDQSRQGQLIDYLQRFRRGQNLKEAAAAFGNLKKLDADLRKYAVGRVPFRRANTPLVYSGEIRIVPLDDIDSRLAALSLNIRIARLADSALEELRTLAQRYPEAPRVIRDAAIAETDRVLGVKKAFVSSSDDNKSDDLAESESKDLARVEAFVDHALEISPREPSLHLAKARLMLHSLNQRQGTTQEWSQVRREIAAANNIDPNDPQALYLYYQSYAQERIVPPASAQAALGRAYELIPEVNEVRIAYALDLANQHHFAEAISVMTVLANNPHASSGAKKILAAIEQMEQSAKNEQVTIVPNS
;
A
#
# COMPACT_ATOMS: atom_id res chain seq x y z
N MET A 1 -68.83 -4.69 56.90
CA MET A 1 -68.97 -5.97 56.17
C MET A 1 -68.26 -5.85 54.83
N ARG A 2 -67.44 -6.86 54.51
CA ARG A 2 -66.77 -7.13 53.22
C ARG A 2 -67.74 -7.04 52.02
N LYS A 3 -67.30 -6.45 50.90
CA LYS A 3 -67.07 -7.14 49.59
C LYS A 3 -66.63 -6.15 48.50
N GLN A 4 -65.70 -6.63 47.67
CA GLN A 4 -65.16 -6.09 46.41
C GLN A 4 -66.30 -5.76 45.41
N ILE A 5 -66.19 -4.91 44.39
CA ILE A 5 -65.42 -4.99 43.11
C ILE A 5 -65.68 -3.61 42.42
N GLY A 6 -64.70 -2.89 41.88
CA GLY A 6 -64.41 -3.04 40.45
C GLY A 6 -63.39 -2.04 39.92
N LEU A 7 -62.42 -2.63 39.23
CA LEU A 7 -61.30 -2.08 38.48
C LEU A 7 -61.78 -1.30 37.24
N GLY A 8 -61.05 -0.26 36.89
CA GLY A 8 -61.08 0.30 35.54
C GLY A 8 -60.40 1.66 35.46
N LEU A 9 -59.09 1.70 35.25
CA LEU A 9 -58.43 2.81 34.56
C LEU A 9 -57.09 2.34 34.01
N ALA A 10 -56.99 2.31 32.68
CA ALA A 10 -55.78 2.01 31.93
C ALA A 10 -54.81 3.20 32.02
N LEU A 11 -53.58 2.95 32.44
CA LEU A 11 -52.48 3.92 32.39
C LEU A 11 -51.73 3.73 31.07
N LEU A 12 -51.77 4.75 30.20
CA LEU A 12 -50.90 4.87 29.03
C LEU A 12 -49.45 5.06 29.53
N TRP A 13 -48.58 4.11 29.23
CA TRP A 13 -47.13 4.30 29.31
C TRP A 13 -46.62 4.76 27.94
N THR A 14 -46.25 6.03 27.85
CA THR A 14 -45.48 6.58 26.73
C THR A 14 -44.05 6.04 26.79
N LEU A 15 -43.80 4.98 26.03
CA LEU A 15 -42.44 4.55 25.67
C LEU A 15 -41.85 5.60 24.72
N LEU A 16 -40.97 6.47 25.24
CA LEU A 16 -39.99 7.16 24.40
C LEU A 16 -39.04 6.10 23.86
N SER A 17 -39.33 5.59 22.67
CA SER A 17 -38.36 4.83 21.89
C SER A 17 -37.29 5.78 21.38
N SER A 18 -36.17 5.88 22.10
CA SER A 18 -34.92 6.34 21.52
C SER A 18 -34.52 5.36 20.42
N ALA A 19 -34.77 5.73 19.17
CA ALA A 19 -34.28 4.98 18.03
C ALA A 19 -32.74 4.87 18.15
N PRO A 20 -32.14 3.70 17.90
CA PRO A 20 -30.69 3.60 17.83
C PRO A 20 -30.22 4.53 16.70
N ALA A 21 -29.30 5.43 17.02
CA ALA A 21 -28.60 6.21 16.02
C ALA A 21 -27.72 5.24 15.21
N THR A 22 -28.27 4.64 14.16
CA THR A 22 -27.46 4.08 13.08
C THR A 22 -26.75 5.28 12.45
N ALA A 23 -25.46 5.45 12.73
CA ALA A 23 -24.66 6.42 12.01
C ALA A 23 -24.63 5.98 10.54
N THR A 24 -25.44 6.59 9.69
CA THR A 24 -25.59 6.23 8.27
C THR A 24 -24.54 6.89 7.37
N GLY A 25 -23.54 7.56 7.95
CA GLY A 25 -22.49 8.28 7.25
C GLY A 25 -21.10 7.83 7.69
N TRP A 26 -20.15 7.95 6.78
CA TRP A 26 -18.74 7.70 7.06
C TRP A 26 -18.17 8.84 7.92
N ASN A 27 -17.16 8.54 8.72
CA ASN A 27 -16.32 9.48 9.43
C ASN A 27 -14.92 9.44 8.83
N LYS A 28 -14.24 10.59 8.82
CA LYS A 28 -12.84 10.74 8.42
C LYS A 28 -12.00 11.16 9.62
N ALA A 29 -10.88 10.48 9.86
CA ALA A 29 -9.83 10.93 10.77
C ALA A 29 -8.63 11.39 9.96
N GLU A 30 -8.08 12.54 10.32
CA GLU A 30 -6.86 13.10 9.73
C GLU A 30 -5.83 13.30 10.85
N SER A 31 -4.66 12.72 10.66
CA SER A 31 -3.53 12.79 11.58
C SER A 31 -2.24 13.11 10.81
N ASN A 32 -1.07 13.03 11.44
CA ASN A 32 0.20 13.32 10.77
C ASN A 32 0.44 12.38 9.58
N ASN A 33 0.31 11.07 9.82
CA ASN A 33 0.69 10.02 8.88
C ASN A 33 -0.50 9.37 8.15
N PHE A 34 -1.75 9.64 8.56
CA PHE A 34 -2.91 8.89 8.09
C PHE A 34 -4.12 9.76 7.71
N VAL A 35 -4.87 9.27 6.74
CA VAL A 35 -6.27 9.65 6.49
C VAL A 35 -7.12 8.37 6.59
N ILE A 36 -7.98 8.28 7.60
CA ILE A 36 -8.74 7.06 7.89
C ILE A 36 -10.22 7.31 7.66
N TYR A 37 -10.83 6.53 6.79
CA TYR A 37 -12.26 6.52 6.49
C TYR A 37 -12.93 5.33 7.18
N SER A 38 -14.04 5.55 7.85
CA SER A 38 -14.79 4.49 8.53
C SER A 38 -16.29 4.77 8.54
N ASP A 39 -17.11 3.77 8.21
CA ASP A 39 -18.57 3.81 8.42
C ASP A 39 -19.00 3.49 9.87
N GLY A 40 -18.05 3.46 10.81
CA GLY A 40 -18.28 3.22 12.23
C GLY A 40 -18.33 4.51 13.08
N PRO A 41 -18.54 4.39 14.40
CA PRO A 41 -18.66 5.54 15.30
C PRO A 41 -17.38 6.40 15.39
N ALA A 42 -17.55 7.72 15.42
CA ALA A 42 -16.45 8.69 15.52
C ALA A 42 -15.49 8.47 16.71
N ALA A 43 -16.03 8.04 17.87
CA ALA A 43 -15.21 7.74 19.05
C ALA A 43 -14.26 6.56 18.81
N THR A 44 -14.76 5.49 18.21
CA THR A 44 -13.97 4.31 17.82
C THR A 44 -12.92 4.69 16.77
N LEU A 45 -13.28 5.50 15.78
CA LEU A 45 -12.34 5.99 14.77
C LEU A 45 -11.16 6.78 15.38
N LYS A 46 -11.43 7.60 16.39
CA LYS A 46 -10.37 8.34 17.10
C LYS A 46 -9.39 7.41 17.83
N GLU A 47 -9.91 6.41 18.54
CA GLU A 47 -9.06 5.41 19.22
C GLU A 47 -8.21 4.62 18.21
N PHE A 48 -8.77 4.27 17.05
CA PHE A 48 -8.02 3.64 15.96
C PHE A 48 -6.90 4.53 15.43
N ALA A 49 -7.20 5.80 15.14
CA ALA A 49 -6.21 6.76 14.66
C ALA A 49 -5.06 6.97 15.67
N GLU A 50 -5.38 7.14 16.96
CA GLU A 50 -4.38 7.24 18.04
C GLU A 50 -3.50 5.99 18.13
N THR A 51 -4.11 4.82 17.99
CA THR A 51 -3.40 3.53 18.07
C THR A 51 -2.48 3.32 16.87
N LEU A 52 -2.92 3.70 15.66
CA LEU A 52 -2.12 3.57 14.44
C LEU A 52 -0.94 4.56 14.43
N GLU A 53 -1.14 5.79 14.91
CA GLU A 53 -0.05 6.76 15.10
C GLU A 53 0.96 6.32 16.17
N ARG A 54 0.50 5.70 17.27
CA ARG A 54 1.41 5.06 18.24
C ARG A 54 2.18 3.90 17.60
N PHE A 55 1.56 3.13 16.71
CA PHE A 55 2.22 2.05 16.00
C PHE A 55 3.32 2.56 15.08
N ASP A 56 3.06 3.57 14.23
CA ASP A 56 4.10 4.26 13.44
C ASP A 56 5.24 4.77 14.33
N THR A 57 4.91 5.48 15.41
CA THR A 57 5.90 5.99 16.37
C THR A 57 6.76 4.86 16.95
N LEU A 58 6.15 3.71 17.28
CA LEU A 58 6.87 2.55 17.80
C LEU A 58 7.79 1.95 16.73
N LEU A 59 7.33 1.77 15.49
CA LEU A 59 8.16 1.25 14.41
C LEU A 59 9.36 2.15 14.13
N ARG A 60 9.15 3.47 14.07
CA ARG A 60 10.22 4.46 13.96
C ARG A 60 11.24 4.32 15.08
N ALA A 61 10.80 4.17 16.32
CA ALA A 61 11.69 3.97 17.47
C ALA A 61 12.45 2.63 17.43
N LEU A 62 11.78 1.54 17.03
CA LEU A 62 12.39 0.20 16.95
C LEU A 62 13.43 0.11 15.83
N LEU A 63 13.22 0.84 14.73
CA LEU A 63 14.04 0.77 13.53
C LEU A 63 14.96 1.99 13.34
N ASN A 64 14.93 2.94 14.28
CA ASN A 64 15.69 4.18 14.22
C ASN A 64 15.41 4.99 12.92
N THR A 65 14.15 5.05 12.54
CA THR A 65 13.68 5.80 11.37
C THR A 65 13.20 7.19 11.81
N PRO A 66 13.72 8.29 11.23
CA PRO A 66 13.28 9.64 11.60
C PRO A 66 11.84 9.91 11.16
N GLN A 67 11.20 10.91 11.78
CA GLN A 67 9.91 11.43 11.33
C GLN A 67 10.13 12.24 10.03
N GLU A 68 9.22 12.09 9.07
CA GLU A 68 9.21 12.94 7.87
C GLU A 68 8.53 14.29 8.20
N ASP A 69 9.09 15.40 7.67
CA ASP A 69 8.49 16.73 7.84
C ASP A 69 7.15 16.87 7.08
N HIS A 70 7.05 16.19 5.93
CA HIS A 70 5.88 16.18 5.05
C HIS A 70 5.57 14.75 4.57
N PRO A 71 5.03 13.89 5.45
CA PRO A 71 4.75 12.51 5.08
C PRO A 71 3.63 12.43 4.05
N SER A 72 3.82 11.58 3.02
CA SER A 72 2.73 11.13 2.16
C SER A 72 1.78 10.29 3.01
N ARG A 73 0.63 10.86 3.39
CA ARG A 73 -0.31 10.18 4.29
C ARG A 73 -0.87 8.92 3.66
N LEU A 74 -0.87 7.82 4.41
CA LEU A 74 -1.51 6.57 4.00
C LEU A 74 -3.03 6.67 4.20
N THR A 75 -3.78 6.32 3.16
CA THR A 75 -5.25 6.23 3.27
C THR A 75 -5.64 4.87 3.85
N VAL A 76 -6.52 4.84 4.85
CA VAL A 76 -7.02 3.60 5.45
C VAL A 76 -8.54 3.57 5.36
N TYR A 77 -9.12 2.52 4.80
CA TYR A 77 -10.55 2.25 4.85
C TYR A 77 -10.82 1.17 5.90
N LEU A 78 -11.49 1.56 6.98
CA LEU A 78 -11.91 0.67 8.04
C LEU A 78 -13.35 0.23 7.80
N LEU A 79 -13.54 -0.99 7.31
CA LEU A 79 -14.86 -1.62 7.18
C LEU A 79 -15.29 -2.28 8.50
N ASP A 80 -16.53 -2.76 8.57
CA ASP A 80 -17.03 -3.33 9.83
C ASP A 80 -16.33 -4.65 10.18
N THR A 81 -16.34 -5.61 9.25
CA THR A 81 -15.80 -6.96 9.46
C THR A 81 -14.88 -7.42 8.33
N SER A 82 -14.08 -8.46 8.61
CA SER A 82 -13.27 -9.19 7.62
C SER A 82 -14.12 -9.74 6.45
N SER A 83 -15.35 -10.18 6.73
CA SER A 83 -16.27 -10.70 5.70
C SER A 83 -16.76 -9.61 4.75
N ASP A 84 -16.88 -8.36 5.19
CA ASP A 84 -17.21 -7.24 4.32
C ASP A 84 -16.09 -7.00 3.31
N ILE A 85 -14.83 -7.14 3.74
CA ILE A 85 -13.64 -7.05 2.88
C ILE A 85 -13.62 -8.22 1.90
N GLY A 86 -13.83 -9.45 2.38
CA GLY A 86 -13.91 -10.62 1.52
C GLY A 86 -15.03 -10.52 0.48
N THR A 87 -16.15 -9.89 0.84
CA THR A 87 -17.26 -9.57 -0.08
C THR A 87 -16.89 -8.45 -1.05
N LEU A 88 -16.21 -7.41 -0.60
CA LEU A 88 -15.74 -6.31 -1.45
C LEU A 88 -14.87 -6.84 -2.59
N VAL A 89 -13.88 -7.70 -2.26
CA VAL A 89 -12.89 -8.20 -3.23
C VAL A 89 -13.31 -9.51 -3.91
N GLY A 90 -14.38 -10.16 -3.45
CA GLY A 90 -14.85 -11.43 -4.00
C GLY A 90 -14.03 -12.66 -3.57
N ASN A 91 -13.27 -12.54 -2.48
CA ASN A 91 -12.47 -13.62 -1.91
C ASN A 91 -12.56 -13.59 -0.37
N GLN A 92 -13.32 -14.52 0.21
CA GLN A 92 -13.54 -14.59 1.66
C GLN A 92 -12.28 -14.92 2.48
N SER A 93 -11.19 -15.35 1.84
CA SER A 93 -9.91 -15.57 2.52
C SER A 93 -9.12 -14.28 2.77
N VAL A 94 -9.56 -13.14 2.24
CA VAL A 94 -8.89 -11.84 2.41
C VAL A 94 -9.51 -11.10 3.60
N ALA A 95 -8.72 -10.92 4.67
CA ALA A 95 -9.14 -10.22 5.89
C ALA A 95 -8.73 -8.72 5.91
N GLY A 96 -7.90 -8.31 4.96
CA GLY A 96 -7.38 -6.96 4.76
C GLY A 96 -6.32 -6.99 3.66
N PHE A 97 -5.93 -5.83 3.15
CA PHE A 97 -4.86 -5.73 2.15
C PHE A 97 -4.29 -4.31 2.05
N TYR A 98 -3.02 -4.24 1.66
CA TYR A 98 -2.33 -3.02 1.24
C TYR A 98 -2.21 -2.94 -0.30
N HIS A 99 -2.36 -1.74 -0.85
CA HIS A 99 -2.16 -1.46 -2.26
C HIS A 99 -1.30 -0.19 -2.45
N PRO A 100 -0.06 -0.31 -2.94
CA PRO A 100 0.73 0.83 -3.42
C PRO A 100 0.08 1.46 -4.64
N ASP A 101 -0.07 2.78 -4.66
CA ASP A 101 -0.72 3.51 -5.74
C ASP A 101 -0.11 4.91 -5.88
N ILE A 102 0.26 5.29 -7.10
CA ILE A 102 0.82 6.62 -7.40
C ILE A 102 -0.16 7.74 -7.09
N ALA A 103 -1.47 7.49 -7.20
CA ALA A 103 -2.53 8.42 -6.86
C ALA A 103 -2.92 8.37 -5.36
N GLY A 104 -2.11 7.69 -4.54
CA GLY A 104 -2.30 7.55 -3.10
C GLY A 104 -2.49 6.10 -2.68
N SER A 105 -1.42 5.51 -2.15
CA SER A 105 -1.41 4.18 -1.52
C SER A 105 -2.48 4.07 -0.44
N TYR A 106 -3.07 2.88 -0.30
CA TYR A 106 -4.14 2.66 0.68
C TYR A 106 -4.13 1.26 1.31
N VAL A 107 -4.72 1.17 2.50
CA VAL A 107 -4.99 -0.08 3.21
C VAL A 107 -6.49 -0.23 3.43
N VAL A 108 -6.98 -1.46 3.33
CA VAL A 108 -8.32 -1.84 3.77
C VAL A 108 -8.21 -2.83 4.92
N ALA A 109 -8.86 -2.52 6.03
CA ALA A 109 -8.88 -3.36 7.23
C ALA A 109 -10.25 -3.33 7.90
N SER A 110 -10.48 -4.24 8.84
CA SER A 110 -11.74 -4.31 9.59
C SER A 110 -11.64 -3.63 10.95
N ARG A 111 -12.76 -3.17 11.49
CA ARG A 111 -12.83 -2.63 12.86
C ARG A 111 -13.04 -3.72 13.88
N LEU A 112 -13.95 -4.66 13.58
CA LEU A 112 -14.43 -5.65 14.51
C LEU A 112 -13.72 -6.97 14.31
N GLN A 113 -13.30 -7.58 15.42
CA GLN A 113 -12.98 -8.99 15.45
C GLN A 113 -14.26 -9.77 15.76
N THR A 114 -14.75 -10.51 14.78
CA THR A 114 -16.00 -11.30 14.85
C THR A 114 -15.81 -12.64 15.54
N SER A 115 -14.59 -13.18 15.58
CA SER A 115 -14.26 -14.41 16.31
C SER A 115 -12.81 -14.46 16.78
N ARG A 116 -12.53 -15.25 17.83
CA ARG A 116 -11.16 -15.52 18.30
C ARG A 116 -10.30 -16.34 17.32
N TYR A 117 -10.94 -16.89 16.28
CA TYR A 117 -10.30 -17.73 15.26
C TYR A 117 -10.02 -16.95 13.97
N GLU A 118 -10.38 -15.67 13.93
CA GLU A 118 -10.06 -14.74 12.86
C GLU A 118 -9.02 -13.73 13.36
N ALA A 119 -8.05 -13.40 12.50
CA ALA A 119 -7.12 -12.32 12.78
C ALA A 119 -7.94 -11.05 13.04
N GLY A 120 -7.71 -10.41 14.20
CA GLY A 120 -8.40 -9.17 14.51
C GLY A 120 -8.08 -8.10 13.47
N GLY A 121 -9.01 -7.18 13.22
CA GLY A 121 -8.82 -6.14 12.22
C GLY A 121 -7.59 -5.25 12.48
N LEU A 122 -7.22 -5.06 13.75
CA LEU A 122 -6.02 -4.31 14.12
C LEU A 122 -4.70 -5.06 13.85
N PRO A 123 -4.51 -6.34 14.23
CA PRO A 123 -3.38 -7.15 13.77
C PRO A 123 -3.20 -7.17 12.25
N VAL A 124 -4.29 -7.32 11.48
CA VAL A 124 -4.23 -7.28 10.01
C VAL A 124 -3.75 -5.91 9.53
N LEU A 125 -4.32 -4.81 10.05
CA LEU A 125 -3.87 -3.46 9.73
C LEU A 125 -2.39 -3.25 10.06
N PHE A 126 -1.91 -3.76 11.19
CA PHE A 126 -0.50 -3.66 11.57
C PHE A 126 0.42 -4.49 10.68
N HIS A 127 -0.03 -5.65 10.21
CA HIS A 127 0.68 -6.46 9.21
C HIS A 127 0.83 -5.68 7.90
N GLU A 128 -0.30 -5.20 7.35
CA GLU A 128 -0.32 -4.40 6.10
C GLU A 128 0.49 -3.10 6.23
N TYR A 129 0.41 -2.43 7.39
CA TYR A 129 1.23 -1.25 7.67
C TYR A 129 2.71 -1.60 7.83
N GLY A 130 3.04 -2.77 8.36
CA GLY A 130 4.40 -3.30 8.40
C GLY A 130 5.01 -3.37 7.00
N HIS A 131 4.27 -3.88 6.01
CA HIS A 131 4.68 -3.85 4.61
C HIS A 131 4.88 -2.42 4.10
N HIS A 132 3.90 -1.53 4.30
CA HIS A 132 4.02 -0.14 3.88
C HIS A 132 5.27 0.55 4.47
N PHE A 133 5.48 0.39 5.78
CA PHE A 133 6.62 0.96 6.50
C PHE A 133 7.95 0.42 5.97
N MET A 134 8.01 -0.90 5.68
CA MET A 134 9.20 -1.51 5.08
C MET A 134 9.48 -0.94 3.69
N PHE A 135 8.49 -0.93 2.79
CA PHE A 135 8.69 -0.45 1.42
C PHE A 135 9.06 1.04 1.36
N ARG A 136 8.62 1.82 2.36
CA ARG A 136 8.91 3.25 2.45
C ARG A 136 10.28 3.57 3.04
N HIS A 137 10.65 2.89 4.11
CA HIS A 137 11.78 3.32 4.94
C HIS A 137 12.99 2.40 4.91
N PHE A 138 12.82 1.17 4.41
CA PHE A 138 13.96 0.28 4.28
C PHE A 138 14.65 0.66 2.97
N GLU A 139 15.74 1.41 3.10
CA GLU A 139 16.66 1.71 1.99
C GLU A 139 17.18 0.44 1.31
N ASP A 140 17.08 -0.69 2.02
CA ASP A 140 17.74 -1.93 1.75
C ASP A 140 16.79 -3.10 1.43
N ILE A 141 17.28 -4.02 0.61
CA ILE A 141 16.60 -5.24 0.18
C ILE A 141 16.36 -6.13 1.42
N ALA A 142 15.11 -6.44 1.73
CA ALA A 142 14.74 -7.51 2.65
C ALA A 142 14.34 -8.76 1.85
N PRO A 143 14.80 -9.97 2.19
CA PRO A 143 14.30 -11.17 1.53
C PRO A 143 12.88 -11.50 1.98
N LEU A 144 12.12 -12.17 1.12
CA LEU A 144 10.72 -12.56 1.30
C LEU A 144 10.38 -12.98 2.75
N TRP A 145 11.07 -13.99 3.27
CA TRP A 145 10.78 -14.54 4.59
C TRP A 145 10.86 -13.50 5.71
N TYR A 146 11.75 -12.51 5.55
CA TYR A 146 11.94 -11.45 6.52
C TYR A 146 10.89 -10.37 6.35
N GLN A 147 10.48 -10.03 5.13
CA GLN A 147 9.39 -9.08 4.89
C GLN A 147 8.10 -9.56 5.57
N GLU A 148 7.70 -10.79 5.27
CA GLU A 148 6.50 -11.41 5.86
C GLU A 148 6.68 -11.67 7.35
N GLY A 149 7.81 -12.24 7.76
CA GLY A 149 8.08 -12.53 9.17
C GLY A 149 8.16 -11.27 10.02
N PHE A 150 8.63 -10.15 9.47
CA PHE A 150 8.63 -8.85 10.15
C PHE A 150 7.21 -8.31 10.27
N ALA A 151 6.43 -8.28 9.18
CA ALA A 151 5.04 -7.83 9.19
C ALA A 151 4.20 -8.62 10.21
N GLU A 152 4.34 -9.95 10.22
CA GLU A 152 3.75 -10.82 11.25
C GLU A 152 4.29 -10.53 12.66
N PHE A 153 5.58 -10.21 12.81
CA PHE A 153 6.14 -9.93 14.13
C PHE A 153 5.59 -8.64 14.71
N VAL A 154 5.53 -7.57 13.92
CA VAL A 154 5.02 -6.28 14.37
C VAL A 154 3.49 -6.26 14.48
N SER A 155 2.76 -7.13 13.78
CA SER A 155 1.32 -7.28 13.96
C SER A 155 0.92 -7.74 15.36
N THR A 156 1.85 -8.33 16.12
CA THR A 156 1.66 -8.71 17.52
C THR A 156 1.73 -7.55 18.50
N VAL A 157 1.97 -6.33 18.00
CA VAL A 157 1.94 -5.13 18.84
C VAL A 157 0.54 -4.94 19.42
N ASP A 158 0.51 -4.64 20.71
CA ASP A 158 -0.73 -4.37 21.44
C ASP A 158 -0.48 -3.21 22.40
N PHE A 159 -1.47 -2.35 22.57
CA PHE A 159 -1.41 -1.15 23.40
C PHE A 159 -2.49 -1.19 24.47
N THR A 160 -2.10 -0.96 25.72
CA THR A 160 -3.07 -0.58 26.75
C THR A 160 -3.60 0.83 26.45
N ARG A 161 -4.76 1.19 27.04
CA ARG A 161 -5.36 2.51 26.86
C ARG A 161 -4.42 3.67 27.21
N ASP A 162 -3.63 3.50 28.28
CA ASP A 162 -2.64 4.46 28.74
C ASP A 162 -1.38 4.52 27.85
N GLY A 163 -1.20 3.60 26.89
CA GLY A 163 -0.12 3.62 25.90
C GLY A 163 1.04 2.66 26.21
N ILE A 164 0.92 1.78 27.20
CA ILE A 164 1.92 0.72 27.42
C ILE A 164 1.81 -0.29 26.30
N TRP A 165 2.89 -0.48 25.56
CA TRP A 165 2.94 -1.42 24.45
C TRP A 165 3.54 -2.77 24.84
N THR A 166 3.11 -3.81 24.13
CA THR A 166 3.76 -5.13 24.09
C THR A 166 4.05 -5.54 22.66
N ILE A 167 5.04 -6.39 22.44
CA ILE A 167 5.36 -6.98 21.13
C ILE A 167 5.97 -8.37 21.31
N GLY A 168 5.71 -9.26 20.35
CA GLY A 168 6.19 -10.65 20.33
C GLY A 168 5.26 -11.63 21.04
N LYS A 169 3.99 -11.27 21.30
CA LYS A 169 3.03 -12.27 21.80
C LYS A 169 2.77 -13.31 20.70
N VAL A 170 2.65 -14.57 21.07
CA VAL A 170 2.15 -15.61 20.16
C VAL A 170 0.67 -15.37 19.96
N ASP A 171 0.22 -15.20 18.72
CA ASP A 171 -1.20 -15.20 18.37
C ASP A 171 -1.73 -16.65 18.43
N ASP A 172 -2.92 -16.85 19.01
CA ASP A 172 -3.58 -18.15 19.15
C ASP A 172 -3.79 -18.83 17.79
N ILE A 173 -4.04 -18.05 16.73
CA ILE A 173 -4.20 -18.57 15.36
C ILE A 173 -2.86 -19.11 14.85
N ARG A 174 -1.77 -18.37 15.08
CA ARG A 174 -0.42 -18.74 14.64
C ARG A 174 0.18 -19.86 15.46
N ALA A 175 -0.24 -20.05 16.71
CA ALA A 175 0.26 -21.11 17.57
C ALA A 175 0.07 -22.50 16.94
N TYR A 176 -1.06 -22.75 16.28
CA TYR A 176 -1.32 -24.01 15.59
C TYR A 176 -0.36 -24.22 14.42
N ASP A 177 -0.21 -23.23 13.54
CA ASP A 177 0.65 -23.30 12.35
C ASP A 177 2.13 -23.41 12.74
N VAL A 178 2.55 -22.71 13.79
CA VAL A 178 3.90 -22.79 14.36
C VAL A 178 4.21 -24.21 14.87
N MET A 179 3.24 -24.88 15.49
CA MET A 179 3.41 -26.23 16.04
C MET A 179 3.36 -27.33 14.97
N HIS A 180 2.59 -27.16 13.91
CA HIS A 180 2.36 -28.19 12.88
C HIS A 180 3.04 -27.88 11.54
N GLY A 181 3.72 -26.73 11.44
CA GLY A 181 4.40 -26.26 10.24
C GLY A 181 5.59 -27.12 9.81
N ASN A 182 5.53 -27.68 8.59
CA ASN A 182 6.53 -28.56 7.99
C ASN A 182 7.40 -27.93 6.88
N ILE A 183 7.39 -26.60 6.73
CA ILE A 183 8.33 -25.93 5.81
C ILE A 183 9.75 -25.94 6.40
N SER A 184 10.76 -26.35 5.61
CA SER A 184 12.15 -26.37 6.07
C SER A 184 12.73 -24.95 6.17
N ILE A 185 13.80 -24.76 6.95
CA ILE A 185 14.50 -23.47 6.97
C ILE A 185 15.11 -23.12 5.60
N GLU A 186 15.61 -24.11 4.86
CA GLU A 186 16.14 -23.87 3.51
C GLU A 186 15.06 -23.38 2.56
N GLU A 187 13.84 -23.94 2.65
CA GLU A 187 12.69 -23.50 1.88
C GLU A 187 12.21 -22.12 2.27
N LEU A 188 12.08 -21.85 3.57
CA LEU A 188 11.71 -20.52 4.08
C LEU A 188 12.69 -19.45 3.59
N LEU A 189 13.99 -19.73 3.64
CA LEU A 189 15.04 -18.80 3.18
C LEU A 189 15.14 -18.68 1.66
N GLY A 190 14.29 -19.38 0.88
CA GLY A 190 14.31 -19.37 -0.58
C GLY A 190 15.58 -19.99 -1.17
N LEU A 191 16.18 -20.97 -0.49
CA LEU A 191 17.42 -21.62 -0.90
C LEU A 191 17.18 -22.84 -1.80
N ILE A 192 15.93 -23.18 -2.06
CA ILE A 192 15.53 -24.25 -2.96
C ILE A 192 14.66 -23.66 -4.08
N ASP A 193 15.00 -24.00 -5.33
CA ASP A 193 14.29 -23.56 -6.54
C ASP A 193 13.05 -24.42 -6.86
N GLU A 194 12.76 -25.41 -6.02
CA GLU A 194 11.63 -26.32 -6.19
C GLU A 194 10.31 -25.66 -5.77
N LYS A 195 9.19 -26.16 -6.32
CA LYS A 195 7.85 -25.77 -5.85
C LYS A 195 7.81 -25.95 -4.32
N PRO A 196 7.29 -24.97 -3.55
CA PRO A 196 7.15 -25.11 -2.11
C PRO A 196 6.56 -26.47 -1.75
N SER A 197 7.08 -27.11 -0.72
CA SER A 197 6.63 -28.39 -0.19
C SER A 197 5.20 -28.32 0.36
N THR A 198 4.66 -27.11 0.49
CA THR A 198 3.29 -26.80 0.86
C THR A 198 2.69 -25.75 -0.08
N ASP A 199 1.45 -25.95 -0.50
CA ASP A 199 0.65 -24.90 -1.16
C ASP A 199 0.08 -23.89 -0.13
N ASP A 200 0.31 -24.13 1.16
CA ASP A 200 -0.20 -23.31 2.26
C ASP A 200 0.77 -22.19 2.65
N VAL A 201 0.53 -21.02 2.06
CA VAL A 201 1.28 -19.78 2.32
C VAL A 201 1.23 -19.37 3.79
N SER A 202 0.19 -19.78 4.55
CA SER A 202 0.10 -19.48 5.99
C SER A 202 1.28 -20.05 6.79
N MET A 203 1.88 -21.15 6.32
CA MET A 203 3.04 -21.77 6.96
C MET A 203 4.32 -20.95 6.76
N ILE A 204 4.46 -20.23 5.64
CA ILE A 204 5.57 -19.31 5.40
C ILE A 204 5.48 -18.15 6.41
N TYR A 205 4.29 -17.60 6.60
CA TYR A 205 4.03 -16.53 7.57
C TYR A 205 4.34 -16.98 9.00
N ALA A 206 3.79 -18.12 9.43
CA ALA A 206 3.99 -18.64 10.77
C ALA A 206 5.47 -18.95 11.07
N ARG A 207 6.19 -19.59 10.13
CA ARG A 207 7.61 -19.92 10.34
C ARG A 207 8.53 -18.71 10.19
N GLY A 208 8.20 -17.78 9.29
CA GLY A 208 8.87 -16.49 9.14
C GLY A 208 8.80 -15.67 10.43
N TRP A 209 7.59 -15.54 11.00
CA TRP A 209 7.37 -14.93 12.32
C TRP A 209 8.25 -15.57 13.39
N LEU A 210 8.24 -16.89 13.49
CA LEU A 210 8.98 -17.62 14.52
C LEU A 210 10.49 -17.38 14.41
N LEU A 211 11.01 -17.33 13.19
CA LEU A 211 12.43 -17.04 12.94
C LEU A 211 12.78 -15.60 13.34
N VAL A 212 11.99 -14.62 12.90
CA VAL A 212 12.18 -13.21 13.30
C VAL A 212 12.12 -13.08 14.82
N HIS A 213 11.15 -13.73 15.44
CA HIS A 213 10.99 -13.74 16.89
C HIS A 213 12.22 -14.34 17.59
N MET A 214 12.67 -15.53 17.18
CA MET A 214 13.84 -16.18 17.77
C MET A 214 15.09 -15.31 17.63
N LEU A 215 15.32 -14.71 16.46
CA LEU A 215 16.47 -13.85 16.21
C LEU A 215 16.45 -12.54 17.02
N ASN A 216 15.27 -12.08 17.46
CA ASN A 216 15.12 -10.87 18.29
C ASN A 216 15.14 -11.13 19.80
N PHE A 217 14.88 -12.36 20.25
CA PHE A 217 14.70 -12.68 21.67
C PHE A 217 15.70 -13.71 22.22
N ASP A 218 16.23 -14.60 21.38
CA ASP A 218 17.26 -15.55 21.81
C ASP A 218 18.63 -14.86 21.83
N GLN A 219 19.12 -14.59 23.04
CA GLN A 219 20.42 -13.93 23.25
C GLN A 219 21.58 -14.71 22.59
N SER A 220 21.47 -16.04 22.44
CA SER A 220 22.50 -16.85 21.79
C SER A 220 22.62 -16.61 20.28
N ARG A 221 21.62 -15.94 19.67
CA ARG A 221 21.55 -15.59 18.24
C ARG A 221 21.66 -14.11 17.97
N GLN A 222 21.91 -13.31 19.01
CA GLN A 222 21.97 -11.85 18.88
C GLN A 222 22.96 -11.45 17.78
N GLY A 223 22.52 -10.59 16.87
CA GLY A 223 23.33 -10.10 15.74
C GLY A 223 23.27 -10.95 14.47
N GLN A 224 22.76 -12.18 14.50
CA GLN A 224 22.66 -13.03 13.29
C GLN A 224 21.73 -12.43 12.23
N LEU A 225 20.59 -11.86 12.63
CA LEU A 225 19.69 -11.17 11.70
C LEU A 225 20.38 -9.96 11.05
N ILE A 226 21.10 -9.17 11.85
CA ILE A 226 21.83 -8.00 11.37
C ILE A 226 22.93 -8.42 10.39
N ASP A 227 23.71 -9.46 10.71
CA ASP A 227 24.74 -10.00 9.81
C ASP A 227 24.13 -10.54 8.51
N TYR A 228 23.03 -11.30 8.60
CA TYR A 228 22.30 -11.81 7.45
C TYR A 228 21.84 -10.69 6.52
N LEU A 229 21.15 -9.67 7.07
CA LEU A 229 20.70 -8.52 6.29
C LEU A 229 21.88 -7.73 5.74
N GLN A 230 22.98 -7.54 6.48
CA GLN A 230 24.20 -6.88 5.98
C GLN A 230 24.86 -7.62 4.82
N ARG A 231 24.92 -8.96 4.87
CA ARG A 231 25.43 -9.79 3.78
C ARG A 231 24.59 -9.64 2.54
N PHE A 232 23.28 -9.77 2.70
CA PHE A 232 22.32 -9.64 1.62
C PHE A 232 22.39 -8.24 0.98
N ARG A 233 22.53 -7.19 1.78
CA ARG A 233 22.78 -5.80 1.32
C ARG A 233 24.04 -5.62 0.49
N ARG A 234 25.09 -6.41 0.73
CA ARG A 234 26.34 -6.38 -0.05
C ARG A 234 26.22 -7.14 -1.38
N GLY A 235 25.01 -7.52 -1.79
CA GLY A 235 24.76 -8.26 -3.02
C GLY A 235 25.07 -9.76 -2.93
N GLN A 236 25.29 -10.29 -1.72
CA GLN A 236 25.44 -11.75 -1.55
C GLN A 236 24.11 -12.43 -1.84
N ASN A 237 24.15 -13.56 -2.55
CA ASN A 237 22.94 -14.34 -2.79
C ASN A 237 22.40 -14.92 -1.47
N LEU A 238 21.13 -15.38 -1.48
CA LEU A 238 20.45 -15.89 -0.28
C LEU A 238 21.26 -16.97 0.47
N LYS A 239 21.96 -17.84 -0.27
CA LYS A 239 22.76 -18.94 0.28
C LYS A 239 24.01 -18.44 0.99
N GLU A 240 24.69 -17.45 0.43
CA GLU A 240 25.85 -16.80 1.05
C GLU A 240 25.44 -16.00 2.29
N ALA A 241 24.32 -15.26 2.21
CA ALA A 241 23.79 -14.53 3.35
C ALA A 241 23.40 -15.47 4.50
N ALA A 242 22.80 -16.62 4.18
CA ALA A 242 22.39 -17.64 5.16
C ALA A 242 23.55 -18.20 6.01
N ALA A 243 24.81 -18.01 5.60
CA ALA A 243 25.97 -18.35 6.42
C ALA A 243 25.98 -17.61 7.78
N ALA A 244 25.32 -16.47 7.90
CA ALA A 244 25.10 -15.74 9.15
C ALA A 244 24.43 -16.60 10.24
N PHE A 245 23.65 -17.61 9.84
CA PHE A 245 22.96 -18.52 10.75
C PHE A 245 23.76 -19.77 11.11
N GLY A 246 24.93 -19.97 10.49
CA GLY A 246 25.76 -21.15 10.67
C GLY A 246 25.14 -22.41 10.05
N ASN A 247 25.03 -23.49 10.82
CA ASN A 247 24.51 -24.77 10.33
C ASN A 247 22.98 -24.72 10.25
N LEU A 248 22.42 -24.72 9.03
CA LEU A 248 20.97 -24.61 8.80
C LEU A 248 20.16 -25.77 9.39
N LYS A 249 20.67 -27.01 9.36
CA LYS A 249 19.99 -28.14 10.03
C LYS A 249 19.90 -27.94 11.54
N LYS A 250 20.93 -27.34 12.14
CA LYS A 250 20.91 -26.96 13.55
C LYS A 250 19.95 -25.80 13.79
N LEU A 251 19.95 -24.76 12.94
CA LEU A 251 18.98 -23.66 13.02
C LEU A 251 17.54 -24.20 12.99
N ASP A 252 17.23 -25.10 12.06
CA ASP A 252 15.92 -25.72 11.92
C ASP A 252 15.51 -26.53 13.16
N ALA A 253 16.43 -27.32 13.72
CA ALA A 253 16.20 -28.06 14.95
C ALA A 253 15.98 -27.14 16.17
N ASP A 254 16.79 -26.08 16.27
CA ASP A 254 16.67 -25.11 17.35
C ASP A 254 15.37 -24.30 17.22
N LEU A 255 14.94 -23.96 16.01
CA LEU A 255 13.68 -23.28 15.74
C LEU A 255 12.48 -24.13 16.17
N ARG A 256 12.48 -25.43 15.83
CA ARG A 256 11.46 -26.39 16.33
C ARG A 256 11.46 -26.48 17.86
N LYS A 257 12.63 -26.50 18.49
CA LYS A 257 12.75 -26.50 19.96
C LYS A 257 12.24 -25.19 20.57
N TYR A 258 12.50 -24.06 19.91
CA TYR A 258 12.04 -22.74 20.33
C TYR A 258 10.51 -22.64 20.27
N ALA A 259 9.89 -23.18 19.21
CA ALA A 259 8.43 -23.20 19.03
C ALA A 259 7.65 -23.85 20.18
N VAL A 260 8.19 -24.93 20.77
CA VAL A 260 7.56 -25.66 21.88
C VAL A 260 7.97 -25.13 23.27
N GLY A 261 8.87 -24.15 23.31
CA GLY A 261 9.37 -23.53 24.53
C GLY A 261 8.48 -22.39 25.04
N ARG A 262 8.91 -21.74 26.12
CA ARG A 262 8.29 -20.49 26.56
C ARG A 262 8.71 -19.36 25.60
N VAL A 263 7.77 -18.83 24.82
CA VAL A 263 8.02 -17.70 23.93
C VAL A 263 7.94 -16.39 24.74
N PRO A 264 9.05 -15.65 24.91
CA PRO A 264 9.05 -14.37 25.62
C PRO A 264 8.42 -13.25 24.78
N PHE A 265 7.91 -12.21 25.43
CA PHE A 265 7.46 -10.98 24.77
C PHE A 265 8.06 -9.76 25.48
N ARG A 266 8.16 -8.62 24.79
CA ARG A 266 8.60 -7.36 25.39
C ARG A 266 7.38 -6.57 25.84
N ARG A 267 7.50 -5.90 26.99
CA ARG A 267 6.52 -4.95 27.51
C ARG A 267 7.25 -3.64 27.84
N ALA A 268 6.66 -2.52 27.45
CA ALA A 268 7.19 -1.20 27.79
C ALA A 268 7.05 -0.93 29.29
N ASN A 269 8.03 -0.22 29.86
CA ASN A 269 7.94 0.29 31.23
C ASN A 269 7.31 1.69 31.29
N THR A 270 7.29 2.39 30.16
CA THR A 270 6.74 3.74 30.04
C THR A 270 5.75 3.78 28.89
N PRO A 271 4.65 4.54 29.01
CA PRO A 271 3.72 4.66 27.91
C PRO A 271 4.31 5.37 26.71
N LEU A 272 3.90 4.95 25.51
CA LEU A 272 4.15 5.67 24.27
C LEU A 272 3.04 6.69 24.07
N VAL A 273 3.42 7.97 24.09
CA VAL A 273 2.48 9.08 23.91
C VAL A 273 2.63 9.62 22.49
N TYR A 274 1.53 9.59 21.74
CA TYR A 274 1.41 10.37 20.52
C TYR A 274 0.83 11.74 20.87
N SER A 275 1.51 12.81 20.44
CA SER A 275 1.15 14.20 20.74
C SER A 275 0.68 14.99 19.51
N GLY A 276 0.57 14.36 18.34
CA GLY A 276 0.05 15.01 17.14
C GLY A 276 -1.44 15.28 17.22
N GLU A 277 -1.93 16.18 16.38
CA GLU A 277 -3.36 16.48 16.26
C GLU A 277 -4.06 15.35 15.49
N ILE A 278 -5.21 14.89 16.01
CA ILE A 278 -6.12 13.98 15.31
C ILE A 278 -7.46 14.68 15.16
N ARG A 279 -7.80 15.03 13.92
CA ARG A 279 -9.05 15.69 13.59
C ARG A 279 -10.06 14.66 13.09
N ILE A 280 -11.19 14.55 13.80
CA ILE A 280 -12.32 13.73 13.39
C ILE A 280 -13.35 14.60 12.68
N VAL A 281 -13.76 14.18 11.49
CA VAL A 281 -14.69 14.88 10.62
C VAL A 281 -15.84 13.93 10.28
N PRO A 282 -17.05 14.17 10.78
CA PRO A 282 -18.22 13.48 10.25
C PRO A 282 -18.43 13.93 8.81
N LEU A 283 -18.58 12.98 7.88
CA LEU A 283 -18.82 13.28 6.48
C LEU A 283 -20.32 13.49 6.25
N ASP A 284 -20.66 14.42 5.35
CA ASP A 284 -22.04 14.56 4.90
C ASP A 284 -22.46 13.35 4.02
N ASP A 285 -23.73 13.28 3.64
CA ASP A 285 -24.26 12.16 2.86
C ASP A 285 -23.53 11.99 1.51
N ILE A 286 -23.11 13.09 0.89
CA ILE A 286 -22.39 13.07 -0.40
C ILE A 286 -20.96 12.57 -0.17
N ASP A 287 -20.24 13.12 0.80
CA ASP A 287 -18.86 12.76 1.11
C ASP A 287 -18.75 11.32 1.60
N SER A 288 -19.74 10.85 2.37
CA SER A 288 -19.84 9.45 2.76
C SER A 288 -19.98 8.53 1.54
N ARG A 289 -20.77 8.96 0.56
CA ARG A 289 -20.96 8.21 -0.68
C ARG A 289 -19.71 8.21 -1.55
N LEU A 290 -19.03 9.36 -1.66
CA LEU A 290 -17.78 9.49 -2.41
C LEU A 290 -16.64 8.69 -1.77
N ALA A 291 -16.58 8.58 -0.45
CA ALA A 291 -15.61 7.71 0.23
C ALA A 291 -15.80 6.23 -0.14
N ALA A 292 -17.05 5.74 -0.11
CA ALA A 292 -17.36 4.36 -0.51
C ALA A 292 -17.09 4.12 -2.01
N LEU A 293 -17.47 5.06 -2.88
CA LEU A 293 -17.24 4.97 -4.32
C LEU A 293 -15.75 5.02 -4.68
N SER A 294 -14.98 5.86 -3.99
CA SER A 294 -13.53 5.94 -4.18
C SER A 294 -12.84 4.62 -3.88
N LEU A 295 -13.28 3.89 -2.84
CA LEU A 295 -12.80 2.53 -2.58
C LEU A 295 -13.26 1.57 -3.68
N ASN A 296 -14.54 1.55 -4.03
CA ASN A 296 -15.09 0.61 -5.00
C ASN A 296 -14.49 0.76 -6.40
N ILE A 297 -14.20 1.99 -6.86
CA ILE A 297 -13.53 2.27 -8.14
C ILE A 297 -12.13 1.65 -8.21
N ARG A 298 -11.47 1.48 -7.06
CA ARG A 298 -10.14 0.85 -6.97
C ARG A 298 -10.19 -0.67 -6.96
N ILE A 299 -11.38 -1.28 -6.85
CA ILE A 299 -11.57 -2.75 -6.87
C ILE A 299 -12.11 -3.17 -8.24
N ALA A 300 -11.36 -4.00 -8.97
CA ALA A 300 -11.67 -4.34 -10.37
C ALA A 300 -13.12 -4.79 -10.59
N ARG A 301 -13.65 -5.67 -9.73
CA ARG A 301 -15.01 -6.22 -9.85
C ARG A 301 -16.13 -5.20 -9.59
N LEU A 302 -15.83 -4.08 -8.95
CA LEU A 302 -16.79 -3.04 -8.55
C LEU A 302 -16.61 -1.74 -9.34
N ALA A 303 -15.55 -1.62 -10.12
CA ALA A 303 -15.17 -0.35 -10.75
C ALA A 303 -16.27 0.18 -11.70
N ASP A 304 -16.84 -0.68 -12.55
CA ASP A 304 -17.85 -0.27 -13.53
C ASP A 304 -19.16 0.18 -12.85
N SER A 305 -19.63 -0.57 -11.84
CA SER A 305 -20.87 -0.22 -11.14
C SER A 305 -20.70 1.04 -10.29
N ALA A 306 -19.54 1.19 -9.64
CA ALA A 306 -19.21 2.40 -8.90
C ALA A 306 -19.08 3.62 -9.81
N LEU A 307 -18.48 3.47 -11.00
CA LEU A 307 -18.41 4.55 -11.98
C LEU A 307 -19.79 4.97 -12.47
N GLU A 308 -20.69 4.02 -12.76
CA GLU A 308 -22.04 4.33 -13.21
C GLU A 308 -22.85 5.07 -12.14
N GLU A 309 -22.65 4.71 -10.89
CA GLU A 309 -23.24 5.41 -9.77
C GLU A 309 -22.66 6.84 -9.62
N LEU A 310 -21.35 7.00 -9.80
CA LEU A 310 -20.69 8.29 -9.75
C LEU A 310 -21.14 9.21 -10.90
N ARG A 311 -21.40 8.66 -12.10
CA ARG A 311 -22.06 9.37 -13.21
C ARG A 311 -23.45 9.86 -12.82
N THR A 312 -24.24 9.00 -12.17
CA THR A 312 -25.58 9.35 -11.68
C THR A 312 -25.52 10.49 -10.65
N LEU A 313 -24.52 10.46 -9.75
CA LEU A 313 -24.29 11.54 -8.80
C LEU A 313 -23.87 12.84 -9.48
N ALA A 314 -22.96 12.79 -10.45
CA ALA A 314 -22.53 13.95 -11.22
C ALA A 314 -23.68 14.60 -12.00
N GLN A 315 -24.59 13.80 -12.58
CA GLN A 315 -25.80 14.31 -13.23
C GLN A 315 -26.76 14.96 -12.24
N ARG A 316 -26.88 14.41 -11.01
CA ARG A 316 -27.74 14.95 -9.96
C ARG A 316 -27.18 16.23 -9.34
N TYR A 317 -25.85 16.32 -9.24
CA TYR A 317 -25.14 17.42 -8.59
C TYR A 317 -24.08 18.04 -9.53
N PRO A 318 -24.50 18.65 -10.67
CA PRO A 318 -23.59 19.13 -11.72
C PRO A 318 -22.67 20.27 -11.25
N GLU A 319 -23.06 21.00 -10.21
CA GLU A 319 -22.30 22.13 -9.67
C GLU A 319 -21.53 21.77 -8.39
N ALA A 320 -21.56 20.50 -7.94
CA ALA A 320 -20.87 20.08 -6.72
C ALA A 320 -19.41 19.75 -7.03
N PRO A 321 -18.44 20.60 -6.63
CA PRO A 321 -17.05 20.50 -7.11
C PRO A 321 -16.42 19.12 -6.86
N ARG A 322 -16.62 18.57 -5.67
CA ARG A 322 -16.12 17.25 -5.24
C ARG A 322 -16.70 16.07 -6.03
N VAL A 323 -17.99 16.13 -6.38
CA VAL A 323 -18.66 15.06 -7.15
C VAL A 323 -18.14 15.05 -8.58
N ILE A 324 -18.06 16.24 -9.19
CA ILE A 324 -17.58 16.39 -10.56
C ILE A 324 -16.11 16.03 -10.68
N ARG A 325 -15.31 16.45 -9.69
CA ARG A 325 -13.90 16.05 -9.61
C ARG A 325 -13.73 14.53 -9.60
N ASP A 326 -14.36 13.85 -8.63
CA ASP A 326 -14.19 12.40 -8.47
C ASP A 326 -14.69 11.66 -9.71
N ALA A 327 -15.81 12.10 -10.30
CA ALA A 327 -16.35 11.55 -11.54
C ALA A 327 -15.38 11.72 -12.73
N ALA A 328 -14.78 12.90 -12.89
CA ALA A 328 -13.86 13.19 -13.99
C ALA A 328 -12.57 12.37 -13.88
N ILE A 329 -12.03 12.20 -12.67
CA ILE A 329 -10.87 11.35 -12.40
C ILE A 329 -11.20 9.89 -12.69
N ALA A 330 -12.34 9.39 -12.21
CA ALA A 330 -12.74 8.00 -12.41
C ALA A 330 -12.98 7.66 -13.89
N GLU A 331 -13.61 8.59 -14.64
CA GLU A 331 -13.78 8.46 -16.09
C GLU A 331 -12.44 8.44 -16.84
N THR A 332 -11.50 9.28 -16.39
CA THR A 332 -10.13 9.33 -16.93
C THR A 332 -9.42 8.00 -16.68
N ASP A 333 -9.45 7.49 -15.45
CA ASP A 333 -8.84 6.20 -15.13
C ASP A 333 -9.42 5.04 -15.94
N ARG A 334 -10.74 5.05 -16.19
CA ARG A 334 -11.40 4.03 -17.02
C ARG A 334 -10.90 4.12 -18.46
N VAL A 335 -10.96 5.29 -19.09
CA VAL A 335 -10.59 5.42 -20.53
C VAL A 335 -9.11 5.17 -20.77
N LEU A 336 -8.27 5.42 -19.76
CA LEU A 336 -6.84 5.13 -19.80
C LEU A 336 -6.48 3.69 -19.42
N GLY A 337 -7.46 2.84 -19.07
CA GLY A 337 -7.22 1.45 -18.71
C GLY A 337 -6.36 1.27 -17.46
N VAL A 338 -6.51 2.15 -16.47
CA VAL A 338 -5.73 2.07 -15.21
C VAL A 338 -6.04 0.76 -14.51
N LYS A 339 -4.98 -0.01 -14.23
CA LYS A 339 -5.08 -1.27 -13.50
C LYS A 339 -5.67 -1.04 -12.10
N LYS A 340 -6.64 -1.88 -11.73
CA LYS A 340 -7.30 -1.84 -10.42
C LYS A 340 -6.79 -2.98 -9.54
N ALA A 341 -7.08 -2.95 -8.25
CA ALA A 341 -6.75 -4.06 -7.35
C ALA A 341 -7.63 -5.29 -7.66
N PHE A 342 -7.07 -6.49 -7.45
CA PHE A 342 -7.74 -7.78 -7.66
C PHE A 342 -8.24 -8.02 -9.09
N VAL A 343 -7.51 -7.55 -10.11
CA VAL A 343 -7.77 -7.91 -11.52
C VAL A 343 -7.60 -9.43 -11.70
N SER A 344 -8.59 -10.07 -12.32
CA SER A 344 -8.53 -11.51 -12.61
C SER A 344 -7.59 -11.78 -13.79
N SER A 345 -6.85 -12.89 -13.76
CA SER A 345 -5.97 -13.30 -14.88
C SER A 345 -6.72 -13.55 -16.19
N SER A 346 -8.05 -13.68 -16.14
CA SER A 346 -8.92 -13.80 -17.32
C SER A 346 -9.29 -12.47 -17.98
N ASP A 347 -9.08 -11.34 -17.30
CA ASP A 347 -9.38 -10.00 -17.84
C ASP A 347 -8.21 -9.39 -18.64
N ASP A 348 -7.01 -9.98 -18.56
CA ASP A 348 -5.82 -9.55 -19.33
C ASP A 348 -5.98 -9.72 -20.86
N ASN A 349 -6.99 -10.45 -21.33
CA ASN A 349 -7.19 -10.82 -22.74
C ASN A 349 -8.29 -10.04 -23.49
N LYS A 350 -8.84 -8.95 -22.94
CA LYS A 350 -9.89 -8.15 -23.61
C LYS A 350 -9.35 -6.88 -24.29
N SER A 351 -8.36 -6.98 -25.16
CA SER A 351 -7.64 -5.80 -25.68
C SER A 351 -7.64 -5.56 -27.19
N ASP A 352 -8.51 -6.18 -28.00
CA ASP A 352 -8.35 -6.08 -29.48
C ASP A 352 -9.55 -5.58 -30.33
N ASP A 353 -10.68 -5.10 -29.79
CA ASP A 353 -11.87 -4.78 -30.64
C ASP A 353 -12.52 -3.38 -30.48
N LEU A 354 -11.83 -2.32 -29.98
CA LEU A 354 -12.53 -1.08 -29.56
C LEU A 354 -12.01 0.29 -30.07
N ALA A 355 -11.07 0.37 -31.01
CA ALA A 355 -10.38 1.63 -31.35
C ALA A 355 -11.28 2.85 -31.67
N GLU A 356 -12.42 2.69 -32.38
CA GLU A 356 -13.32 3.82 -32.68
C GLU A 356 -14.20 4.22 -31.47
N SER A 357 -14.61 3.24 -30.66
CA SER A 357 -15.39 3.48 -29.43
C SER A 357 -14.52 4.16 -28.36
N GLU A 358 -13.26 3.77 -28.26
CA GLU A 358 -12.26 4.36 -27.37
C GLU A 358 -11.99 5.82 -27.71
N SER A 359 -11.86 6.18 -28.99
CA SER A 359 -11.62 7.56 -29.42
C SER A 359 -12.79 8.50 -29.07
N LYS A 360 -14.04 8.05 -29.26
CA LYS A 360 -15.23 8.84 -28.91
C LYS A 360 -15.37 9.01 -27.39
N ASP A 361 -15.03 7.97 -26.63
CA ASP A 361 -14.99 8.05 -25.17
C ASP A 361 -13.92 9.03 -24.69
N LEU A 362 -12.72 9.01 -25.28
CA LEU A 362 -11.61 9.89 -24.88
C LEU A 362 -12.00 11.37 -25.01
N ALA A 363 -12.53 11.79 -26.16
CA ALA A 363 -12.94 13.18 -26.39
C ALA A 363 -14.07 13.63 -25.43
N ARG A 364 -15.01 12.73 -25.10
CA ARG A 364 -16.06 13.00 -24.11
C ARG A 364 -15.45 13.22 -22.72
N VAL A 365 -14.50 12.38 -22.32
CA VAL A 365 -13.86 12.47 -21.01
C VAL A 365 -12.97 13.71 -20.91
N GLU A 366 -12.24 14.06 -21.97
CA GLU A 366 -11.47 15.33 -22.04
C GLU A 366 -12.38 16.54 -21.81
N ALA A 367 -13.51 16.62 -22.52
CA ALA A 367 -14.48 17.71 -22.33
C ALA A 367 -15.06 17.74 -20.91
N PHE A 368 -15.26 16.57 -20.29
CA PHE A 368 -15.76 16.50 -18.92
C PHE A 368 -14.71 16.95 -17.89
N VAL A 369 -13.43 16.62 -18.10
CA VAL A 369 -12.32 17.12 -17.27
C VAL A 369 -12.15 18.64 -17.43
N ASP A 370 -12.29 19.17 -18.65
CA ASP A 370 -12.26 20.61 -18.89
C ASP A 370 -13.38 21.33 -18.12
N HIS A 371 -14.60 20.80 -18.16
CA HIS A 371 -15.71 21.32 -17.36
C HIS A 371 -15.44 21.22 -15.85
N ALA A 372 -14.85 20.12 -15.38
CA ALA A 372 -14.46 19.97 -13.98
C ALA A 372 -13.42 21.03 -13.56
N LEU A 373 -12.47 21.38 -14.44
CA LEU A 373 -11.48 22.44 -14.22
C LEU A 373 -12.08 23.84 -14.25
N GLU A 374 -13.16 24.08 -15.00
CA GLU A 374 -13.92 25.34 -14.93
C GLU A 374 -14.53 25.54 -13.54
N ILE A 375 -15.06 24.46 -12.94
CA ILE A 375 -15.62 24.48 -11.59
C ILE A 375 -14.52 24.56 -10.52
N SER A 376 -13.43 23.81 -10.69
CA SER A 376 -12.35 23.65 -9.72
C SER A 376 -10.96 23.89 -10.32
N PRO A 377 -10.61 25.14 -10.69
CA PRO A 377 -9.36 25.44 -11.41
C PRO A 377 -8.09 25.31 -10.56
N ARG A 378 -8.23 25.00 -9.26
CA ARG A 378 -7.12 24.82 -8.33
C ARG A 378 -7.06 23.40 -7.76
N GLU A 379 -7.65 22.43 -8.44
CA GLU A 379 -7.64 21.02 -8.06
C GLU A 379 -6.51 20.29 -8.81
N PRO A 380 -5.40 19.91 -8.14
CA PRO A 380 -4.24 19.30 -8.79
C PRO A 380 -4.60 18.05 -9.59
N SER A 381 -5.44 17.18 -9.02
CA SER A 381 -5.83 15.90 -9.63
C SER A 381 -6.57 16.07 -10.96
N LEU A 382 -7.26 17.19 -11.18
CA LEU A 382 -7.92 17.48 -12.46
C LEU A 382 -6.92 17.93 -13.53
N HIS A 383 -5.91 18.72 -13.16
CA HIS A 383 -4.81 19.05 -14.07
C HIS A 383 -4.01 17.78 -14.45
N LEU A 384 -3.78 16.88 -13.49
CA LEU A 384 -3.14 15.59 -13.76
C LEU A 384 -4.01 14.68 -14.63
N ALA A 385 -5.33 14.63 -14.41
CA ALA A 385 -6.25 13.89 -15.28
C ALA A 385 -6.17 14.42 -16.73
N LYS A 386 -6.22 15.74 -16.92
CA LYS A 386 -6.08 16.38 -18.23
C LYS A 386 -4.74 16.06 -18.89
N ALA A 387 -3.64 16.20 -18.15
CA ALA A 387 -2.30 15.88 -18.65
C ALA A 387 -2.20 14.41 -19.09
N ARG A 388 -2.77 13.47 -18.33
CA ARG A 388 -2.77 12.03 -18.65
C ARG A 388 -3.58 11.72 -19.92
N LEU A 389 -4.74 12.35 -20.11
CA LEU A 389 -5.53 12.22 -21.35
C LEU A 389 -4.74 12.73 -22.56
N MET A 390 -4.12 13.91 -22.43
CA MET A 390 -3.30 14.49 -23.48
C MET A 390 -2.08 13.61 -23.81
N LEU A 391 -1.36 13.11 -22.79
CA LEU A 391 -0.25 12.17 -22.98
C LEU A 391 -0.71 10.92 -23.75
N HIS A 392 -1.84 10.34 -23.34
CA HIS A 392 -2.40 9.18 -24.01
C HIS A 392 -2.71 9.46 -25.49
N SER A 393 -3.36 10.59 -25.78
CA SER A 393 -3.62 11.05 -27.15
C SER A 393 -2.32 11.18 -27.96
N LEU A 394 -1.29 11.86 -27.43
CA LEU A 394 0.00 12.07 -28.09
C LEU A 394 0.88 10.81 -28.20
N ASN A 395 0.54 9.72 -27.51
CA ASN A 395 1.22 8.44 -27.72
C ASN A 395 0.61 7.64 -28.87
N GLN A 396 -0.68 7.84 -29.15
CA GLN A 396 -1.37 7.20 -30.27
C GLN A 396 -1.06 7.88 -31.61
N ARG A 397 -0.73 9.17 -31.59
CA ARG A 397 -0.36 9.97 -32.77
C ARG A 397 0.94 10.72 -32.50
N GLN A 398 1.80 10.93 -33.49
CA GLN A 398 2.99 11.75 -33.28
C GLN A 398 2.60 13.22 -32.98
N GLY A 399 2.77 13.64 -31.73
CA GLY A 399 2.52 15.00 -31.27
C GLY A 399 3.55 16.02 -31.76
N THR A 400 3.14 17.27 -31.91
CA THR A 400 4.03 18.41 -32.16
C THR A 400 4.71 18.86 -30.87
N THR A 401 5.87 19.53 -30.98
CA THR A 401 6.58 20.11 -29.82
C THR A 401 5.70 21.06 -28.99
N GLN A 402 4.76 21.77 -29.63
CA GLN A 402 3.84 22.66 -28.94
C GLN A 402 2.84 21.90 -28.07
N GLU A 403 2.35 20.76 -28.54
CA GLU A 403 1.41 19.91 -27.80
C GLU A 403 2.08 19.26 -26.59
N TRP A 404 3.28 18.72 -26.75
CA TRP A 404 4.08 18.21 -25.62
C TRP A 404 4.39 19.30 -24.59
N SER A 405 4.66 20.52 -25.05
CA SER A 405 4.83 21.68 -24.18
C SER A 405 3.54 22.05 -23.45
N GLN A 406 2.36 21.81 -24.05
CA GLN A 406 1.07 22.04 -23.40
C GLN A 406 0.81 21.01 -22.29
N VAL A 407 1.12 19.73 -22.52
CA VAL A 407 1.06 18.69 -21.48
C VAL A 407 1.89 19.11 -20.27
N ARG A 408 3.13 19.51 -20.49
CA ARG A 408 4.02 19.94 -19.40
C ARG A 408 3.52 21.17 -18.66
N ARG A 409 2.77 22.07 -19.32
CA ARG A 409 2.12 23.21 -18.64
C ARG A 409 0.98 22.75 -17.73
N GLU A 410 0.17 21.78 -18.15
CA GLU A 410 -0.88 21.21 -17.29
C GLU A 410 -0.28 20.49 -16.07
N ILE A 411 0.79 19.71 -16.26
CA ILE A 411 1.51 19.07 -15.16
C ILE A 411 2.09 20.12 -14.20
N ALA A 412 2.69 21.19 -14.74
CA ALA A 412 3.22 22.28 -13.93
C ALA A 412 2.12 23.03 -13.16
N ALA A 413 0.89 23.11 -13.68
CA ALA A 413 -0.24 23.71 -12.96
C ALA A 413 -0.57 22.91 -11.69
N ALA A 414 -0.61 21.57 -11.77
CA ALA A 414 -0.75 20.70 -10.60
C ALA A 414 0.42 20.87 -9.61
N ASN A 415 1.65 20.79 -10.10
CA ASN A 415 2.87 20.88 -9.28
C ASN A 415 3.03 22.26 -8.60
N ASN A 416 2.49 23.34 -9.17
CA ASN A 416 2.49 24.66 -8.53
C ASN A 416 1.50 24.75 -7.36
N ILE A 417 0.46 23.91 -7.34
CA ILE A 417 -0.52 23.83 -6.26
C ILE A 417 0.00 22.89 -5.16
N ASP A 418 0.54 21.73 -5.55
CA ASP A 418 1.19 20.78 -4.65
C ASP A 418 2.56 20.36 -5.21
N PRO A 419 3.66 21.01 -4.76
CA PRO A 419 5.01 20.70 -5.23
C PRO A 419 5.56 19.32 -4.82
N ASN A 420 4.89 18.64 -3.88
CA ASN A 420 5.26 17.29 -3.45
C ASN A 420 4.23 16.25 -3.92
N ASP A 421 3.38 16.57 -4.90
CA ASP A 421 2.53 15.56 -5.54
C ASP A 421 3.41 14.61 -6.37
N PRO A 422 3.55 13.33 -5.95
CA PRO A 422 4.45 12.41 -6.62
C PRO A 422 3.97 12.03 -8.02
N GLN A 423 2.66 12.07 -8.28
CA GLN A 423 2.11 11.81 -9.62
C GLN A 423 2.44 12.95 -10.58
N ALA A 424 2.38 14.20 -10.12
CA ALA A 424 2.80 15.35 -10.91
C ALA A 424 4.28 15.27 -11.31
N LEU A 425 5.14 14.98 -10.33
CA LEU A 425 6.58 14.82 -10.53
C LEU A 425 6.91 13.68 -11.50
N TYR A 426 6.25 12.53 -11.34
CA TYR A 426 6.42 11.38 -12.21
C TYR A 426 5.93 11.65 -13.65
N LEU A 427 4.75 12.24 -13.81
CA LEU A 427 4.20 12.58 -15.12
C LEU A 427 5.09 13.60 -15.85
N TYR A 428 5.72 14.53 -15.13
CA TYR A 428 6.67 15.47 -15.73
C TYR A 428 7.82 14.73 -16.40
N TYR A 429 8.44 13.77 -15.71
CA TYR A 429 9.45 12.88 -16.30
C TYR A 429 8.90 12.07 -17.48
N GLN A 430 7.75 11.41 -17.29
CA GLN A 430 7.14 10.58 -18.33
C GLN A 430 6.85 11.37 -19.60
N SER A 431 6.50 12.66 -19.51
CA SER A 431 6.21 13.49 -20.69
C SER A 431 7.40 13.59 -21.66
N TYR A 432 8.64 13.61 -21.16
CA TYR A 432 9.84 13.61 -22.00
C TYR A 432 10.16 12.22 -22.54
N ALA A 433 10.06 11.20 -21.68
CA ALA A 433 10.30 9.82 -22.07
C ALA A 433 9.34 9.35 -23.18
N GLN A 434 8.06 9.73 -23.09
CA GLN A 434 7.03 9.43 -24.09
C GLN A 434 7.19 10.26 -25.38
N GLU A 435 7.66 11.50 -25.29
CA GLU A 435 8.10 12.30 -26.45
C GLU A 435 9.37 11.72 -27.12
N ARG A 436 10.01 10.72 -26.51
CA ARG A 436 11.25 10.05 -26.96
C ARG A 436 12.44 11.01 -27.05
N ILE A 437 12.48 11.99 -26.15
CA ILE A 437 13.63 12.87 -25.95
C ILE A 437 14.27 12.58 -24.60
N VAL A 438 15.58 12.80 -24.51
CA VAL A 438 16.32 12.63 -23.25
C VAL A 438 15.70 13.57 -22.20
N PRO A 439 15.19 13.04 -21.08
CA PRO A 439 14.64 13.88 -20.02
C PRO A 439 15.71 14.86 -19.51
N PRO A 440 15.39 16.16 -19.38
CA PRO A 440 16.34 17.13 -18.84
C PRO A 440 16.59 16.87 -17.34
N ALA A 441 17.68 17.41 -16.81
CA ALA A 441 18.06 17.26 -15.40
C ALA A 441 16.93 17.64 -14.41
N SER A 442 16.08 18.62 -14.75
CA SER A 442 14.92 18.98 -13.94
C SER A 442 13.87 17.87 -13.87
N ALA A 443 13.66 17.14 -14.96
CA ALA A 443 12.73 16.03 -15.02
C ALA A 443 13.29 14.79 -14.33
N GLN A 444 14.59 14.55 -14.45
CA GLN A 444 15.29 13.48 -13.71
C GLN A 444 15.26 13.72 -12.20
N ALA A 445 15.49 14.97 -11.77
CA ALA A 445 15.35 15.37 -10.37
C ALA A 445 13.90 15.21 -9.87
N ALA A 446 12.91 15.53 -10.69
CA ALA A 446 11.50 15.30 -10.36
C ALA A 446 11.19 13.80 -10.18
N LEU A 447 11.72 12.92 -11.05
CA LEU A 447 11.58 11.48 -10.89
C LEU A 447 12.25 10.97 -9.60
N GLY A 448 13.46 11.44 -9.30
CA GLY A 448 14.15 11.13 -8.04
C GLY A 448 13.31 11.54 -6.83
N ARG A 449 12.74 12.76 -6.86
CA ARG A 449 11.85 13.24 -5.80
C ARG A 449 10.56 12.42 -5.69
N ALA A 450 9.96 12.01 -6.82
CA ALA A 450 8.81 11.12 -6.81
C ALA A 450 9.16 9.77 -6.16
N TYR A 451 10.33 9.20 -6.48
CA TYR A 451 10.81 7.97 -5.85
C TYR A 451 11.04 8.14 -4.33
N GLU A 452 11.60 9.26 -3.88
CA GLU A 452 11.73 9.54 -2.44
C GLU A 452 10.36 9.61 -1.72
N LEU A 453 9.34 10.16 -2.39
CA LEU A 453 8.02 10.37 -1.81
C LEU A 453 7.14 9.13 -1.78
N ILE A 454 7.32 8.21 -2.73
CA ILE A 454 6.53 6.97 -2.87
C ILE A 454 7.39 5.78 -3.36
N PRO A 455 8.47 5.43 -2.66
CA PRO A 455 9.38 4.35 -3.08
C PRO A 455 8.66 2.98 -3.11
N GLU A 456 7.51 2.83 -2.44
CA GLU A 456 6.67 1.64 -2.51
C GLU A 456 6.03 1.39 -3.89
N VAL A 457 5.95 2.42 -4.75
CA VAL A 457 5.25 2.33 -6.04
C VAL A 457 6.20 1.80 -7.11
N ASN A 458 5.98 0.55 -7.52
CA ASN A 458 6.86 -0.18 -8.42
C ASN A 458 7.12 0.51 -9.76
N GLU A 459 6.11 1.17 -10.35
CA GLU A 459 6.27 1.87 -11.64
C GLU A 459 7.23 3.07 -11.55
N VAL A 460 7.22 3.79 -10.43
CA VAL A 460 8.13 4.92 -10.17
C VAL A 460 9.53 4.38 -9.89
N ARG A 461 9.64 3.36 -9.05
CA ARG A 461 10.91 2.67 -8.74
C ARG A 461 11.61 2.15 -9.99
N ILE A 462 10.88 1.46 -10.87
CA ILE A 462 11.42 0.92 -12.12
C ILE A 462 11.90 2.06 -13.03
N ALA A 463 11.08 3.10 -13.20
CA ALA A 463 11.46 4.24 -14.04
C ALA A 463 12.71 4.93 -13.52
N TYR A 464 12.82 5.13 -12.20
CA TYR A 464 13.98 5.76 -11.57
C TYR A 464 15.26 4.93 -11.75
N ALA A 465 15.19 3.62 -11.54
CA ALA A 465 16.34 2.76 -11.78
C ALA A 465 16.80 2.73 -13.24
N LEU A 466 15.86 2.73 -14.19
CA LEU A 466 16.19 2.78 -15.62
C LEU A 466 16.80 4.14 -15.99
N ASP A 467 16.32 5.25 -15.44
CA ASP A 467 16.91 6.59 -15.64
C ASP A 467 18.34 6.65 -15.09
N LEU A 468 18.60 6.10 -13.89
CA LEU A 468 19.94 5.97 -13.32
C LEU A 468 20.86 5.13 -14.21
N ALA A 469 20.38 3.99 -14.71
CA ALA A 469 21.15 3.12 -15.60
C ALA A 469 21.52 3.82 -16.91
N ASN A 470 20.60 4.59 -17.50
CA ASN A 470 20.85 5.39 -18.70
C ASN A 470 21.87 6.52 -18.46
N GLN A 471 22.02 6.98 -17.22
CA GLN A 471 23.03 7.93 -16.79
C GLN A 471 24.35 7.26 -16.36
N HIS A 472 24.49 5.94 -16.57
CA HIS A 472 25.62 5.13 -16.14
C HIS A 472 25.81 5.04 -14.61
N HIS A 473 24.81 5.40 -13.81
CA HIS A 473 24.79 5.20 -12.36
C HIS A 473 24.36 3.75 -12.03
N PHE A 474 25.09 2.78 -12.58
CA PHE A 474 24.70 1.36 -12.54
C PHE A 474 24.59 0.79 -11.13
N ALA A 475 25.50 1.16 -10.22
CA ALA A 475 25.48 0.67 -8.85
C ALA A 475 24.19 1.06 -8.11
N GLU A 476 23.75 2.32 -8.26
CA GLU A 476 22.50 2.82 -7.68
C GLU A 476 21.29 2.19 -8.36
N ALA A 477 21.28 2.11 -9.70
CA ALA A 477 20.20 1.48 -10.47
C ALA A 477 19.97 0.01 -10.07
N ILE A 478 21.05 -0.76 -9.92
CA ILE A 478 21.02 -2.15 -9.46
C ILE A 478 20.43 -2.21 -8.06
N SER A 479 20.93 -1.40 -7.12
CA SER A 479 20.44 -1.34 -5.74
C SER A 479 18.93 -1.08 -5.67
N VAL A 480 18.43 -0.08 -6.40
CA VAL A 480 16.99 0.26 -6.45
C VAL A 480 16.15 -0.89 -6.99
N MET A 481 16.61 -1.59 -8.05
CA MET A 481 15.87 -2.71 -8.65
C MET A 481 15.95 -4.00 -7.87
N THR A 482 17.05 -4.26 -7.14
CA THR A 482 17.20 -5.48 -6.36
C THR A 482 16.12 -5.62 -5.28
N VAL A 483 15.64 -4.49 -4.71
CA VAL A 483 14.51 -4.48 -3.76
C VAL A 483 13.28 -5.11 -4.39
N LEU A 484 12.94 -4.71 -5.62
CA LEU A 484 11.78 -5.22 -6.32
C LEU A 484 12.00 -6.65 -6.85
N ALA A 485 13.18 -6.96 -7.39
CA ALA A 485 13.49 -8.28 -7.95
C ALA A 485 13.45 -9.41 -6.92
N ASN A 486 13.62 -9.10 -5.62
CA ASN A 486 13.56 -10.04 -4.51
C ASN A 486 12.22 -10.03 -3.77
N ASN A 487 11.24 -9.23 -4.19
CA ASN A 487 9.89 -9.26 -3.66
C ASN A 487 9.15 -10.50 -4.23
N PRO A 488 8.52 -11.34 -3.39
CA PRO A 488 7.79 -12.54 -3.81
C PRO A 488 6.56 -12.24 -4.68
N HIS A 489 5.95 -11.08 -4.48
CA HIS A 489 4.83 -10.55 -5.23
C HIS A 489 5.28 -9.73 -6.44
N ALA A 490 6.60 -9.57 -6.64
CA ALA A 490 7.10 -8.98 -7.88
C ALA A 490 6.97 -9.97 -9.03
N SER A 491 6.55 -9.43 -10.17
CA SER A 491 6.48 -10.20 -11.39
C SER A 491 7.88 -10.67 -11.83
N SER A 492 7.93 -11.73 -12.63
CA SER A 492 9.16 -12.14 -13.34
C SER A 492 9.78 -11.00 -14.16
N GLY A 493 9.03 -9.92 -14.44
CA GLY A 493 9.51 -8.71 -15.07
C GLY A 493 10.59 -7.98 -14.26
N ALA A 494 10.49 -7.91 -12.93
CA ALA A 494 11.46 -7.19 -12.10
C ALA A 494 12.88 -7.80 -12.19
N LYS A 495 12.96 -9.14 -12.14
CA LYS A 495 14.23 -9.87 -12.32
C LYS A 495 14.81 -9.68 -13.72
N LYS A 496 13.96 -9.62 -14.76
CA LYS A 496 14.41 -9.33 -16.14
C LYS A 496 14.96 -7.93 -16.29
N ILE A 497 14.32 -6.93 -15.67
CA ILE A 497 14.79 -5.54 -15.70
C ILE A 497 16.13 -5.43 -14.97
N LEU A 498 16.29 -6.05 -13.80
CA LEU A 498 17.56 -6.09 -13.09
C LEU A 498 18.68 -6.68 -13.97
N ALA A 499 18.44 -7.85 -14.57
CA ALA A 499 19.41 -8.48 -15.46
C ALA A 499 19.76 -7.61 -16.69
N ALA A 500 18.79 -6.85 -17.20
CA ALA A 500 19.04 -5.90 -18.30
C ALA A 500 19.97 -4.75 -17.85
N ILE A 501 19.78 -4.20 -16.65
CA ILE A 501 20.66 -3.16 -16.10
C ILE A 501 22.09 -3.70 -15.89
N GLU A 502 22.23 -4.91 -15.35
CA GLU A 502 23.53 -5.59 -15.19
C GLU A 502 24.23 -5.80 -16.55
N GLN A 503 23.46 -6.15 -17.59
CA GLN A 503 24.00 -6.28 -18.95
C GLN A 503 24.44 -4.94 -19.53
N MET A 504 23.69 -3.85 -19.27
CA MET A 504 24.10 -2.50 -19.66
C MET A 504 25.43 -2.10 -19.00
N GLU A 505 25.60 -2.40 -17.70
CA GLU A 505 26.84 -2.15 -16.97
C GLU A 505 28.01 -2.91 -17.60
N GLN A 506 27.83 -4.21 -17.89
CA GLN A 506 28.88 -5.03 -18.50
C GLN A 506 29.25 -4.54 -19.90
N SER A 507 28.27 -4.08 -20.68
CA SER A 507 28.49 -3.56 -22.02
C SER A 507 29.29 -2.26 -21.98
N ALA A 508 28.94 -1.34 -21.08
CA ALA A 508 29.68 -0.09 -20.85
C ALA A 508 31.14 -0.34 -20.41
N LYS A 509 31.37 -1.34 -19.53
CA LYS A 509 32.72 -1.76 -19.14
C LYS A 509 33.53 -2.29 -20.33
N ASN A 510 32.92 -3.10 -21.20
CA ASN A 510 33.59 -3.67 -22.37
C ASN A 510 33.95 -2.60 -23.42
N GLU A 511 33.10 -1.60 -23.63
CA GLU A 511 33.40 -0.47 -24.51
C GLU A 511 34.58 0.37 -23.99
N GLN A 512 34.65 0.62 -22.68
CA GLN A 512 35.79 1.33 -22.07
C GLN A 512 37.11 0.56 -22.21
N VAL A 513 37.10 -0.77 -22.10
CA VAL A 513 38.28 -1.62 -22.30
C VAL A 513 38.76 -1.63 -23.76
N THR A 514 37.84 -1.50 -24.72
CA THR A 514 38.16 -1.51 -26.16
C THR A 514 38.76 -0.18 -26.64
N ILE A 515 38.51 0.93 -25.93
CA ILE A 515 38.99 2.28 -26.28
C ILE A 515 40.42 2.55 -25.78
N VAL A 516 41.01 1.68 -24.95
CA VAL A 516 42.44 1.78 -24.60
C VAL A 516 43.27 1.17 -25.74
N PRO A 517 43.94 1.97 -26.60
CA PRO A 517 44.79 1.41 -27.65
C PRO A 517 46.02 0.80 -26.98
N ASN A 518 46.45 -0.37 -27.47
CA ASN A 518 47.80 -0.87 -27.19
C ASN A 518 48.82 0.22 -27.58
N SER A 519 49.35 0.92 -26.58
CA SER A 519 50.51 1.81 -26.71
C SER A 519 51.79 1.00 -26.78
#